data_AF-B8C7H8-F1
#
_entry.id   AF-B8C7H8-F1
#
_cell.length_a   1.000
_cell.length_b   1.000
_cell.length_c   1.000
_cell.angle_alpha   90.00
_cell.angle_beta   90.00
_cell.angle_gamma   90.00
#
_symmetry.space_group_name_H-M   'P 1'
#
loop_
_entity.id
_entity.type
_entity.pdbx_description
1 polymer ?
#
loop_
_entity_poly.entity_id
_entity_poly.type
_entity_poly.pdbx_seq_one_letter_code
_entity_poly.pdbx_strand_id
1 'polypeptide(L)'
;MNACHHRSLSLTTTLLYALTFSTTFVVSLYIFVPPSVRNLPRDDARHIQWRGGVVLVVMFVSVGVYPWLFCRHYVDDTTATTSSNSSSSSYDSCPPWYAYLGISFQPMQDVRVLLHVMVLYLGSMACTWMEMYHCARFFNDGETKKKASDVNENVRINSSGSSFNTKSTHLALLPSPSSILRAIQTVYIQPTMNAYNIFILSPSYRWILLRNLCIAPLAEEVIFRACIVPPLLSSFSGAGELLSPVRVAWIAPSFFGVAHFHHFIRQYSELPPSSSSRDVHRLMLGLILQWSYTTLFGAYASHVLIRTGSLAGVVLVHSLCNYMGLPDVIHGLERITRHPGLWSFGLIGLGNALLVPSLPQRVWLSMPLMVALVGGSHTDSRFRRGMGGTLSNEYDEKTSNVPFLAMLSGKQGNVVDVCRELCWEGKGLNAVLALGVAGVWVARRGRGVVKMPVR
;
A
#
# COMPACT_ATOMS: atom_id res chain seq x y z
N MET A 1 36.20 1.91 11.67
CA MET A 1 34.87 1.27 11.75
C MET A 1 35.09 -0.21 11.52
N ASN A 2 34.78 -1.05 12.51
CA ASN A 2 35.27 -2.42 12.55
C ASN A 2 34.57 -3.28 11.50
N ALA A 3 35.36 -3.93 10.63
CA ALA A 3 34.88 -4.98 9.75
C ALA A 3 34.18 -6.07 10.58
N CYS A 4 33.07 -6.60 10.07
CA CYS A 4 32.26 -7.60 10.77
C CYS A 4 32.21 -8.88 9.95
N HIS A 5 32.56 -10.00 10.58
CA HIS A 5 32.25 -11.31 10.05
C HIS A 5 30.93 -11.78 10.69
N HIS A 6 29.87 -11.90 9.89
CA HIS A 6 28.56 -12.30 10.38
C HIS A 6 28.58 -13.75 10.89
N ARG A 7 28.10 -13.96 12.12
CA ARG A 7 27.96 -15.27 12.75
C ARG A 7 26.85 -16.03 12.05
N SER A 8 27.14 -17.28 11.70
CA SER A 8 26.13 -18.23 11.25
C SER A 8 25.53 -18.98 12.43
N LEU A 9 24.20 -19.00 12.49
CA LEU A 9 23.43 -19.70 13.52
C LEU A 9 22.57 -20.78 12.85
N SER A 10 22.09 -21.75 13.63
CA SER A 10 21.09 -22.68 13.11
C SER A 10 19.80 -21.94 12.76
N LEU A 11 19.05 -22.46 11.79
CA LEU A 11 17.74 -21.92 11.44
C LEU A 11 16.83 -21.82 12.68
N THR A 12 16.80 -22.86 13.51
CA THR A 12 15.98 -22.90 14.73
C THR A 12 16.32 -21.76 15.68
N THR A 13 17.60 -21.53 16.00
CA THR A 13 18.03 -20.43 16.86
C THR A 13 17.66 -19.07 16.26
N THR A 14 17.76 -18.93 14.95
CA THR A 14 17.44 -17.67 14.25
C THR A 14 15.94 -17.38 14.25
N LEU A 15 15.11 -18.41 14.04
CA LEU A 15 13.65 -18.29 14.12
C LEU A 15 13.18 -17.95 15.54
N LEU A 16 13.78 -18.59 16.56
CA LEU A 16 13.51 -18.29 17.97
C LEU A 16 13.90 -16.85 18.31
N TYR A 17 15.06 -16.38 17.83
CA TYR A 17 15.46 -14.98 17.95
C TYR A 17 14.43 -14.06 17.30
N ALA A 18 14.04 -14.31 16.04
CA ALA A 18 13.09 -13.46 15.32
C ALA A 18 11.71 -13.39 16.02
N LEU A 19 11.22 -14.53 16.53
CA LEU A 19 9.97 -14.60 17.29
C LEU A 19 10.07 -13.83 18.61
N THR A 20 11.13 -14.08 19.38
CA THR A 20 11.36 -13.44 20.68
C THR A 20 11.52 -11.94 20.52
N PHE A 21 12.28 -11.51 19.52
CA PHE A 21 12.53 -10.11 19.21
C PHE A 21 11.25 -9.39 18.80
N SER A 22 10.46 -9.99 17.90
CA SER A 22 9.16 -9.44 17.47
C SER A 22 8.17 -9.35 18.62
N THR A 23 8.13 -10.37 19.49
CA THR A 23 7.27 -10.40 20.68
C THR A 23 7.70 -9.31 21.67
N THR A 24 9.01 -9.19 21.93
CA THR A 24 9.56 -8.16 22.82
C THR A 24 9.26 -6.76 22.32
N PHE A 25 9.36 -6.52 21.00
CA PHE A 25 8.96 -5.26 20.39
C PHE A 25 7.48 -4.93 20.68
N VAL A 26 6.55 -5.87 20.46
CA VAL A 26 5.12 -5.63 20.75
C VAL A 26 4.89 -5.41 22.24
N VAL A 27 5.44 -6.28 23.09
CA VAL A 27 5.29 -6.23 24.55
C VAL A 27 5.85 -4.93 25.14
N SER A 28 6.93 -4.38 24.57
CA SER A 28 7.51 -3.10 25.00
C SER A 28 6.47 -1.96 25.00
N LEU A 29 5.51 -2.00 24.06
CA LEU A 29 4.44 -0.99 23.96
C LEU A 29 3.38 -1.13 25.06
N TYR A 30 3.30 -2.28 25.72
CA TYR A 30 2.39 -2.52 26.84
C TYR A 30 3.07 -2.28 28.20
N ILE A 31 4.38 -2.52 28.28
CA ILE A 31 5.19 -2.33 29.48
C ILE A 31 5.55 -0.85 29.66
N PHE A 32 6.12 -0.23 28.63
CA PHE A 32 6.71 1.12 28.77
C PHE A 32 5.74 2.26 28.47
N VAL A 33 4.56 1.97 27.89
CA VAL A 33 3.51 2.99 27.69
C VAL A 33 2.54 2.94 28.87
N PRO A 34 2.41 4.04 29.66
CA PRO A 34 1.53 4.07 30.83
C PRO A 34 0.08 3.71 30.48
N PRO A 35 -0.66 3.00 31.35
CA PRO A 35 -2.07 2.66 31.13
C PRO A 35 -2.95 3.89 30.86
N SER A 36 -2.69 5.00 31.54
CA SER A 36 -3.38 6.28 31.34
C SER A 36 -3.27 6.81 29.91
N VAL A 37 -2.17 6.48 29.22
CA VAL A 37 -1.92 6.87 27.83
C VAL A 37 -2.46 5.81 26.85
N ARG A 38 -2.36 4.52 27.18
CA ARG A 38 -2.87 3.42 26.33
C ARG A 38 -4.38 3.44 26.14
N ASN A 39 -5.10 4.02 27.11
CA ASN A 39 -6.56 4.17 27.08
C ASN A 39 -7.02 5.40 26.27
N LEU A 40 -6.11 6.29 25.86
CA LEU A 40 -6.45 7.40 24.98
C LEU A 40 -6.76 6.90 23.56
N PRO A 41 -7.55 7.66 22.76
CA PRO A 41 -7.72 7.39 21.34
C PRO A 41 -6.38 7.20 20.62
N ARG A 42 -6.33 6.30 19.62
CA ARG A 42 -5.07 5.96 18.92
C ARG A 42 -4.44 7.16 18.19
N ASP A 43 -5.27 8.12 17.79
CA ASP A 43 -4.87 9.34 17.10
C ASP A 43 -4.66 10.54 18.05
N ASP A 44 -4.74 10.33 19.37
CA ASP A 44 -4.34 11.34 20.35
C ASP A 44 -2.82 11.58 20.28
N ALA A 45 -2.42 12.85 20.23
CA ALA A 45 -1.02 13.24 20.10
C ALA A 45 -0.12 12.66 21.20
N ARG A 46 -0.59 12.60 22.46
CA ARG A 46 0.19 12.05 23.58
C ARG A 46 0.37 10.55 23.44
N HIS A 47 -0.67 9.85 22.98
CA HIS A 47 -0.60 8.42 22.70
C HIS A 47 0.43 8.14 21.62
N ILE A 48 0.43 8.94 20.54
CA ILE A 48 1.40 8.83 19.45
C ILE A 48 2.83 9.10 19.94
N GLN A 49 3.05 10.17 20.71
CA GLN A 49 4.36 10.56 21.23
C GLN A 49 4.97 9.48 22.12
N TRP A 50 4.22 8.96 23.09
CA TRP A 50 4.71 7.93 24.01
C TRP A 50 5.06 6.63 23.27
N ARG A 51 4.18 6.17 22.38
CA ARG A 51 4.45 4.97 21.57
C ARG A 51 5.64 5.19 20.65
N GLY A 52 5.71 6.34 19.97
CA GLY A 52 6.81 6.71 19.10
C GLY A 52 8.15 6.73 19.85
N GLY A 53 8.17 7.31 21.06
CA GLY A 53 9.35 7.32 21.93
C GLY A 53 9.83 5.92 22.30
N VAL A 54 8.93 5.05 22.79
CA VAL A 54 9.25 3.66 23.14
C VAL A 54 9.78 2.90 21.92
N VAL A 55 9.09 3.02 20.78
CA VAL A 55 9.49 2.39 19.52
C VAL A 55 10.89 2.81 19.08
N LEU A 56 11.20 4.12 19.13
CA LEU A 56 12.52 4.64 18.78
C LEU A 56 13.61 4.15 19.73
N VAL A 57 13.35 4.11 21.05
CA VAL A 57 14.30 3.58 22.02
C VAL A 57 14.61 2.11 21.73
N VAL A 58 13.58 1.28 21.54
CA VAL A 58 13.75 -0.14 21.20
C VAL A 58 14.52 -0.30 19.90
N MET A 59 14.22 0.52 18.89
CA MET A 59 14.95 0.55 17.61
C MET A 59 16.45 0.83 17.80
N PHE A 60 16.81 1.91 18.51
CA PHE A 60 18.23 2.26 18.72
C PHE A 60 18.97 1.21 19.54
N VAL A 61 18.35 0.67 20.58
CA VAL A 61 18.92 -0.43 21.38
C VAL A 61 19.15 -1.66 20.50
N SER A 62 18.19 -2.01 19.65
CA SER A 62 18.29 -3.17 18.75
C SER A 62 19.45 -3.04 17.76
N VAL A 63 19.61 -1.87 17.15
CA VAL A 63 20.74 -1.57 16.25
C VAL A 63 22.07 -1.60 17.00
N GLY A 64 22.11 -1.06 18.23
CA GLY A 64 23.33 -1.04 19.06
C GLY A 64 23.76 -2.43 19.55
N VAL A 65 22.81 -3.31 19.86
CA VAL A 65 23.08 -4.69 20.32
C VAL A 65 23.41 -5.63 19.16
N TYR A 66 23.00 -5.30 17.93
CA TYR A 66 23.18 -6.14 16.75
C TYR A 66 24.62 -6.64 16.53
N PRO A 67 25.68 -5.79 16.57
CA PRO A 67 27.04 -6.26 16.37
C PRO A 67 27.49 -7.24 17.45
N TRP A 68 27.03 -7.08 18.68
CA TRP A 68 27.39 -7.99 19.77
C TRP A 68 26.77 -9.38 19.60
N LEU A 69 25.56 -9.45 19.04
CA LEU A 69 24.87 -10.73 18.79
C LEU A 69 25.41 -11.46 17.56
N PHE A 70 25.70 -10.71 16.48
CA PHE A 70 25.90 -11.29 15.16
C PHE A 70 27.26 -11.02 14.54
N CYS A 71 28.10 -10.14 15.08
CA CYS A 71 29.46 -9.93 14.58
C CYS A 71 30.49 -10.64 15.46
N ARG A 72 31.40 -11.39 14.84
CA ARG A 72 32.64 -11.80 15.51
C ARG A 72 33.70 -10.73 15.32
N HIS A 73 34.24 -10.20 16.42
CA HIS A 73 35.47 -9.41 16.41
C HIS A 73 36.66 -10.37 16.52
N TYR A 74 37.61 -10.25 15.60
CA TYR A 74 38.85 -11.04 15.62
C TYR A 74 39.84 -10.33 16.56
N VAL A 75 39.82 -10.67 17.85
CA VAL A 75 40.84 -10.26 18.81
C VAL A 75 41.32 -11.53 19.54
N ASP A 76 42.58 -11.88 19.24
CA ASP A 76 43.50 -12.85 19.88
C ASP A 76 43.14 -14.34 19.91
N ASP A 77 43.46 -15.03 18.79
CA ASP A 77 43.99 -16.41 18.83
C ASP A 77 45.50 -16.36 18.52
N THR A 78 46.29 -15.73 19.39
CA THR A 78 47.77 -15.83 19.38
C THR A 78 48.29 -16.96 20.26
N THR A 79 47.43 -17.88 20.70
CA THR A 79 47.83 -19.10 21.43
C THR A 79 47.40 -20.37 20.71
N ALA A 80 47.82 -20.55 19.45
CA ALA A 80 47.86 -21.86 18.83
C ALA A 80 48.92 -21.92 17.72
N THR A 81 50.14 -22.31 18.14
CA THR A 81 51.09 -23.13 17.39
C THR A 81 51.49 -22.70 15.96
N THR A 82 52.74 -22.23 15.89
CA THR A 82 53.72 -22.40 14.81
C THR A 82 53.44 -23.55 13.82
N SER A 83 53.14 -23.21 12.56
CA SER A 83 53.73 -23.85 11.38
C SER A 83 53.32 -23.11 10.08
N SER A 84 54.28 -22.35 9.54
CA SER A 84 54.62 -22.18 8.12
C SER A 84 53.54 -22.07 7.02
N ASN A 85 53.74 -21.02 6.21
CA ASN A 85 53.48 -20.88 4.76
C ASN A 85 52.24 -20.08 4.32
N SER A 86 52.52 -18.80 4.03
CA SER A 86 52.08 -18.07 2.82
C SER A 86 50.67 -18.32 2.30
N SER A 87 49.74 -17.44 2.70
CA SER A 87 48.74 -16.84 1.81
C SER A 87 48.10 -15.62 2.48
N SER A 88 48.84 -14.52 2.46
CA SER A 88 48.32 -13.17 2.68
C SER A 88 47.41 -12.76 1.52
N SER A 89 46.16 -13.22 1.48
CA SER A 89 45.20 -12.80 0.43
C SER A 89 43.72 -13.17 0.69
N SER A 90 43.16 -12.81 1.85
CA SER A 90 41.68 -12.74 2.01
C SER A 90 41.21 -11.82 3.15
N TYR A 91 42.04 -10.85 3.56
CA TYR A 91 41.87 -10.16 4.84
C TYR A 91 41.31 -8.71 4.71
N ASP A 92 41.14 -8.19 3.48
CA ASP A 92 40.73 -6.79 3.21
C ASP A 92 39.24 -6.57 2.86
N SER A 93 38.40 -7.61 2.87
CA SER A 93 37.09 -7.54 2.18
C SER A 93 35.84 -7.83 3.05
N CYS A 94 35.93 -7.76 4.39
CA CYS A 94 34.74 -7.84 5.23
C CYS A 94 34.03 -6.48 5.33
N PRO A 95 32.74 -6.38 5.01
CA PRO A 95 32.01 -5.13 5.12
C PRO A 95 31.82 -4.73 6.60
N PRO A 96 31.62 -3.43 6.88
CA PRO A 96 31.32 -2.98 8.23
C PRO A 96 29.95 -3.51 8.69
N TRP A 97 29.75 -3.70 10.00
CA TRP A 97 28.53 -4.30 10.56
C TRP A 97 27.23 -3.63 10.09
N TYR A 98 27.24 -2.30 9.92
CA TYR A 98 26.07 -1.52 9.51
C TYR A 98 25.68 -1.77 8.04
N ALA A 99 26.59 -2.30 7.21
CA ALA A 99 26.28 -2.70 5.85
C ALA A 99 25.35 -3.92 5.81
N TYR A 100 25.44 -4.82 6.80
CA TYR A 100 24.48 -5.93 6.95
C TYR A 100 23.08 -5.43 7.31
N LEU A 101 22.96 -4.30 8.00
CA LEU A 101 21.67 -3.66 8.28
C LEU A 101 21.13 -2.86 7.09
N GLY A 102 21.87 -2.78 5.98
CA GLY A 102 21.51 -1.96 4.82
C GLY A 102 21.63 -0.46 5.07
N ILE A 103 22.40 -0.04 6.08
CA ILE A 103 22.70 1.38 6.37
C ILE A 103 23.82 1.81 5.42
N SER A 104 23.51 1.87 4.13
CA SER A 104 24.38 2.40 3.10
C SER A 104 23.60 3.42 2.27
N PHE A 105 24.20 4.58 1.99
CA PHE A 105 23.54 5.63 1.24
C PHE A 105 23.76 5.41 -0.26
N GLN A 106 22.70 5.07 -0.99
CA GLN A 106 22.76 4.78 -2.43
C GLN A 106 21.63 5.52 -3.19
N PRO A 107 21.73 6.86 -3.34
CA PRO A 107 20.61 7.69 -3.76
C PRO A 107 20.04 7.32 -5.14
N MET A 108 20.89 6.95 -6.10
CA MET A 108 20.44 6.55 -7.43
C MET A 108 19.71 5.20 -7.47
N GLN A 109 20.03 4.31 -6.53
CA GLN A 109 19.37 3.02 -6.43
C GLN A 109 18.01 3.15 -5.73
N ASP A 110 17.97 3.98 -4.68
CA ASP A 110 16.74 4.26 -3.93
C ASP A 110 15.68 4.92 -4.80
N VAL A 111 16.08 5.87 -5.67
CA VAL A 111 15.17 6.49 -6.64
C VAL A 111 14.61 5.46 -7.63
N ARG A 112 15.42 4.50 -8.11
CA ARG A 112 14.93 3.45 -9.03
C ARG A 112 13.90 2.53 -8.36
N VAL A 113 14.14 2.17 -7.11
CA VAL A 113 13.18 1.38 -6.32
C VAL A 113 11.89 2.16 -6.11
N LEU A 114 11.99 3.43 -5.73
CA LEU A 114 10.83 4.29 -5.53
C LEU A 114 10.01 4.43 -6.81
N LEU A 115 10.66 4.71 -7.95
CA LEU A 115 10.01 4.76 -9.27
C LEU A 115 9.34 3.43 -9.64
N HIS A 116 9.96 2.30 -9.30
CA HIS A 116 9.36 0.99 -9.51
C HIS A 116 8.09 0.79 -8.68
N VAL A 117 8.08 1.24 -7.42
CA VAL A 117 6.90 1.22 -6.56
C VAL A 117 5.83 2.21 -7.04
N MET A 118 6.22 3.34 -7.62
CA MET A 118 5.26 4.29 -8.20
C MET A 118 4.43 3.67 -9.34
N VAL A 119 4.90 2.60 -9.98
CA VAL A 119 4.11 1.83 -10.97
C VAL A 119 2.85 1.25 -10.32
N LEU A 120 2.88 0.86 -9.03
CA LEU A 120 1.70 0.40 -8.29
C LEU A 120 0.59 1.47 -8.25
N TYR A 121 0.98 2.74 -8.36
CA TYR A 121 0.11 3.90 -8.27
C TYR A 121 -0.14 4.58 -9.62
N LEU A 122 0.34 4.00 -10.74
CA LEU A 122 0.18 4.57 -12.07
C LEU A 122 -1.30 4.79 -12.41
N GLY A 123 -2.19 3.89 -11.98
CA GLY A 123 -3.64 4.07 -12.10
C GLY A 123 -4.15 5.30 -11.35
N SER A 124 -3.76 5.49 -10.08
CA SER A 124 -4.12 6.69 -9.31
C SER A 124 -3.55 7.95 -9.94
N MET A 125 -2.30 7.92 -10.42
CA MET A 125 -1.65 9.05 -11.07
C MET A 125 -2.32 9.40 -12.40
N ALA A 126 -2.73 8.40 -13.19
CA ALA A 126 -3.49 8.59 -14.42
C ALA A 126 -4.86 9.22 -14.13
N CYS A 127 -5.56 8.79 -13.08
CA CYS A 127 -6.81 9.39 -12.64
C CYS A 127 -6.63 10.87 -12.25
N THR A 128 -5.61 11.21 -11.46
CA THR A 128 -5.33 12.61 -11.09
C THR A 128 -4.93 13.45 -12.31
N TRP A 129 -4.21 12.85 -13.26
CA TRP A 129 -3.90 13.51 -14.53
C TRP A 129 -5.17 13.78 -15.36
N MET A 130 -6.10 12.83 -15.42
CA MET A 130 -7.40 13.01 -16.08
C MET A 130 -8.26 14.08 -15.40
N GLU A 131 -8.25 14.13 -14.06
CA GLU A 131 -8.91 15.18 -13.27
C GLU A 131 -8.34 16.56 -13.59
N MET A 132 -7.00 16.70 -13.58
CA MET A 132 -6.31 17.93 -13.95
C MET A 132 -6.64 18.34 -15.39
N TYR A 133 -6.61 17.39 -16.34
CA TYR A 133 -6.94 17.64 -17.74
C TYR A 133 -8.39 18.11 -17.91
N HIS A 134 -9.34 17.45 -17.24
CA HIS A 134 -10.76 17.83 -17.30
C HIS A 134 -11.00 19.21 -16.66
N CYS A 135 -10.39 19.48 -15.51
CA CYS A 135 -10.44 20.78 -14.84
C CYS A 135 -9.87 21.89 -15.74
N ALA A 136 -8.76 21.62 -16.43
CA ALA A 136 -8.18 22.55 -17.40
C ALA A 136 -9.13 22.81 -18.59
N ARG A 137 -9.85 21.80 -19.08
CA ARG A 137 -10.87 22.01 -20.13
C ARG A 137 -12.06 22.83 -19.66
N PHE A 138 -12.52 22.61 -18.42
CA PHE A 138 -13.61 23.39 -17.84
C PHE A 138 -13.27 24.88 -17.74
N PHE A 139 -12.08 25.22 -17.24
CA PHE A 139 -11.61 26.60 -17.20
C PHE A 139 -11.49 27.20 -18.61
N ASN A 140 -11.00 26.42 -19.57
CA ASN A 140 -10.86 26.87 -20.95
C ASN A 140 -12.22 27.16 -21.60
N ASP A 141 -13.23 26.31 -21.38
CA ASP A 141 -14.60 26.51 -21.86
C ASP A 141 -15.24 27.76 -21.25
N GLY A 142 -15.06 27.96 -19.94
CA GLY A 142 -15.49 29.17 -19.23
C GLY A 142 -14.86 30.45 -19.78
N GLU A 143 -13.56 30.42 -20.10
CA GLU A 143 -12.87 31.56 -20.73
C GLU A 143 -13.36 31.84 -22.16
N THR A 144 -13.61 30.80 -22.97
CA THR A 144 -14.20 30.98 -24.31
C THR A 144 -15.62 31.55 -24.25
N LYS A 145 -16.44 31.09 -23.30
CA LYS A 145 -17.79 31.62 -23.10
C LYS A 145 -17.78 33.08 -22.64
N LYS A 146 -16.87 33.42 -21.71
CA LYS A 146 -16.68 34.80 -21.24
C LYS A 146 -16.18 35.73 -22.37
N LYS A 147 -15.21 35.29 -23.16
CA LYS A 147 -14.76 36.07 -24.34
C LYS A 147 -15.88 36.23 -25.36
N ALA A 148 -16.69 35.20 -25.59
CA ALA A 148 -17.82 35.27 -26.49
C ALA A 148 -18.91 36.24 -25.97
N SER A 149 -19.19 36.27 -24.67
CA SER A 149 -20.12 37.24 -24.08
C SER A 149 -19.60 38.67 -24.18
N ASP A 150 -18.32 38.90 -23.86
CA ASP A 150 -17.70 40.23 -23.90
C ASP A 150 -17.64 40.77 -25.35
N VAL A 151 -17.39 39.90 -26.34
CA VAL A 151 -17.46 40.28 -27.76
C VAL A 151 -18.89 40.58 -28.17
N ASN A 152 -19.87 39.78 -27.76
CA ASN A 152 -21.27 39.97 -28.13
C ASN A 152 -21.87 41.22 -27.48
N GLU A 153 -21.41 41.61 -26.29
CA GLU A 153 -21.78 42.85 -25.61
C GLU A 153 -21.18 44.07 -26.31
N ASN A 154 -19.90 44.02 -26.70
CA ASN A 154 -19.26 45.08 -27.50
C ASN A 154 -19.85 45.22 -28.92
N VAL A 155 -20.28 44.12 -29.53
CA VAL A 155 -20.98 44.13 -30.84
C VAL A 155 -22.42 44.63 -30.71
N ARG A 156 -23.12 44.35 -29.60
CA ARG A 156 -24.44 44.95 -29.30
C ARG A 156 -24.39 46.45 -29.10
N ILE A 157 -23.31 46.97 -28.52
CA ILE A 157 -23.09 48.42 -28.35
C ILE A 157 -22.80 49.09 -29.71
N ASN A 158 -22.21 48.37 -30.67
CA ASN A 158 -21.77 48.92 -31.96
C ASN A 158 -22.63 48.55 -33.18
N SER A 159 -23.64 47.68 -33.05
CA SER A 159 -24.48 47.28 -34.20
C SER A 159 -25.95 47.07 -33.83
N SER A 160 -26.77 48.07 -34.16
CA SER A 160 -28.20 47.89 -34.40
C SER A 160 -28.38 47.30 -35.81
N GLY A 161 -28.24 45.98 -35.94
CA GLY A 161 -28.62 45.24 -37.15
C GLY A 161 -27.58 44.24 -37.63
N SER A 162 -27.72 42.97 -37.25
CA SER A 162 -27.69 41.80 -38.15
C SER A 162 -27.68 40.48 -37.36
N SER A 163 -28.39 39.50 -37.91
CA SER A 163 -28.57 38.14 -37.41
C SER A 163 -27.25 37.36 -37.39
N PHE A 164 -26.90 36.75 -36.26
CA PHE A 164 -25.67 35.96 -36.12
C PHE A 164 -25.93 34.45 -36.06
N ASN A 165 -25.23 33.73 -36.92
CA ASN A 165 -25.28 32.30 -37.14
C ASN A 165 -24.41 31.57 -36.09
N THR A 166 -24.99 30.70 -35.28
CA THR A 166 -24.30 29.94 -34.23
C THR A 166 -23.46 28.81 -34.84
N LYS A 167 -22.19 29.09 -35.15
CA LYS A 167 -21.21 28.02 -35.41
C LYS A 167 -20.82 27.36 -34.09
N SER A 168 -21.17 26.08 -33.95
CA SER A 168 -20.71 25.18 -32.91
C SER A 168 -19.18 25.19 -32.86
N THR A 169 -18.60 25.72 -31.79
CA THR A 169 -17.16 25.75 -31.55
C THR A 169 -16.68 24.34 -31.22
N HIS A 170 -15.94 23.74 -32.16
CA HIS A 170 -15.17 22.52 -31.90
C HIS A 170 -14.25 22.77 -30.69
N LEU A 171 -14.54 22.08 -29.58
CA LEU A 171 -13.78 22.19 -28.34
C LEU A 171 -12.36 21.66 -28.60
N ALA A 172 -11.36 22.56 -28.60
CA ALA A 172 -9.96 22.20 -28.88
C ALA A 172 -9.49 21.03 -28.01
N LEU A 173 -8.82 20.05 -28.62
CA LEU A 173 -8.39 18.82 -27.94
C LEU A 173 -7.41 19.10 -26.80
N LEU A 174 -6.64 20.19 -26.85
CA LEU A 174 -5.71 20.59 -25.80
C LEU A 174 -6.18 21.92 -25.15
N PRO A 175 -6.29 21.99 -23.82
CA PRO A 175 -6.62 23.22 -23.11
C PRO A 175 -5.49 24.25 -23.17
N SER A 176 -5.81 25.53 -23.01
CA SER A 176 -4.81 26.62 -23.01
C SER A 176 -3.84 26.50 -21.82
N PRO A 177 -2.58 26.99 -21.97
CA PRO A 177 -1.58 26.94 -20.88
C PRO A 177 -2.05 27.62 -19.58
N SER A 178 -2.81 28.72 -19.66
CA SER A 178 -3.40 29.41 -18.51
C SER A 178 -4.39 28.52 -17.75
N SER A 179 -5.22 27.79 -18.49
CA SER A 179 -6.20 26.87 -17.91
C SER A 179 -5.54 25.65 -17.27
N ILE A 180 -4.45 25.15 -17.87
CA ILE A 180 -3.61 24.08 -17.28
C ILE A 180 -2.99 24.55 -15.97
N LEU A 181 -2.41 25.75 -15.92
CA LEU A 181 -1.82 26.30 -14.71
C LEU A 181 -2.86 26.45 -13.58
N ARG A 182 -4.07 26.92 -13.90
CA ARG A 182 -5.18 26.98 -12.94
C ARG A 182 -5.63 25.60 -12.46
N ALA A 183 -5.65 24.61 -13.35
CA ALA A 183 -5.96 23.23 -12.97
C ALA A 183 -4.90 22.63 -12.04
N ILE A 184 -3.61 22.87 -12.32
CA ILE A 184 -2.52 22.49 -11.42
C ILE A 184 -2.68 23.16 -10.06
N GLN A 185 -3.01 24.46 -10.05
CA GLN A 185 -3.24 25.20 -8.81
C GLN A 185 -4.41 24.63 -8.01
N THR A 186 -5.50 24.23 -8.67
CA THR A 186 -6.71 23.71 -8.01
C THR A 186 -6.55 22.26 -7.54
N VAL A 187 -5.93 21.40 -8.34
CA VAL A 187 -5.83 19.95 -8.07
C VAL A 187 -4.65 19.60 -7.17
N TYR A 188 -3.52 20.32 -7.29
CA TYR A 188 -2.30 20.03 -6.55
C TYR A 188 -1.95 21.11 -5.53
N ILE A 189 -1.77 22.36 -5.97
CA ILE A 189 -1.17 23.40 -5.10
C ILE A 189 -2.08 23.75 -3.93
N GLN A 190 -3.36 24.08 -4.19
CA GLN A 190 -4.28 24.53 -3.15
C GLN A 190 -4.55 23.45 -2.09
N PRO A 191 -4.83 22.18 -2.44
CA PRO A 191 -4.98 21.12 -1.46
C PRO A 191 -3.69 20.88 -0.66
N THR A 192 -2.53 20.92 -1.29
CA THR A 192 -1.23 20.78 -0.60
C THR A 192 -0.97 21.93 0.37
N MET A 193 -1.23 23.18 -0.02
CA MET A 193 -1.10 24.34 0.86
C MET A 193 -2.08 24.26 2.04
N ASN A 194 -3.32 23.83 1.80
CA ASN A 194 -4.30 23.62 2.86
C ASN A 194 -3.84 22.53 3.85
N ALA A 195 -3.33 21.39 3.34
CA ALA A 195 -2.79 20.32 4.17
C ALA A 195 -1.56 20.78 4.98
N TYR A 196 -0.68 21.59 4.38
CA TYR A 196 0.47 22.19 5.05
C TYR A 196 0.05 23.16 6.17
N ASN A 197 -0.94 24.01 5.91
CA ASN A 197 -1.50 24.91 6.93
C ASN A 197 -2.11 24.13 8.09
N ILE A 198 -2.87 23.06 7.81
CA ILE A 198 -3.42 22.17 8.84
C ILE A 198 -2.30 21.50 9.64
N PHE A 199 -1.19 21.12 8.99
CA PHE A 199 -0.02 20.54 9.65
C PHE A 199 0.65 21.50 10.64
N ILE A 200 0.80 22.78 10.29
CA ILE A 200 1.36 23.78 11.19
C ILE A 200 0.41 24.06 12.36
N LEU A 201 -0.88 24.23 12.06
CA LEU A 201 -1.87 24.70 13.02
C LEU A 201 -2.38 23.61 13.97
N SER A 202 -2.42 22.35 13.52
CA SER A 202 -2.99 21.23 14.29
C SER A 202 -1.91 20.29 14.80
N PRO A 203 -1.59 20.31 16.10
CA PRO A 203 -0.65 19.36 16.70
C PRO A 203 -1.05 17.91 16.49
N SER A 204 -2.34 17.58 16.59
CA SER A 204 -2.84 16.22 16.42
C SER A 204 -2.59 15.70 15.01
N TYR A 205 -2.93 16.49 13.98
CA TYR A 205 -2.69 16.11 12.59
C TYR A 205 -1.20 15.93 12.28
N ARG A 206 -0.35 16.82 12.80
CA ARG A 206 1.11 16.71 12.68
C ARG A 206 1.67 15.41 13.26
N TRP A 207 1.24 15.01 14.45
CA TRP A 207 1.70 13.77 15.06
C TRP A 207 1.20 12.52 14.32
N ILE A 208 -0.04 12.54 13.81
CA ILE A 208 -0.57 11.46 12.97
C ILE A 208 0.26 11.32 11.69
N LEU A 209 0.57 12.43 11.02
CA LEU A 209 1.36 12.41 9.80
C LEU A 209 2.79 11.91 10.06
N LEU A 210 3.44 12.43 11.11
CA LEU A 210 4.79 12.02 11.50
C LEU A 210 4.86 10.54 11.88
N ARG A 211 3.84 10.03 12.59
CA ARG A 211 3.71 8.60 12.90
C ARG A 211 3.64 7.77 11.63
N ASN A 212 2.70 8.10 10.74
CA ASN A 212 2.38 7.28 9.57
C ASN A 212 3.49 7.31 8.50
N LEU A 213 4.16 8.45 8.34
CA LEU A 213 5.12 8.66 7.25
C LEU A 213 6.59 8.57 7.68
N CYS A 214 6.91 8.71 8.96
CA CYS A 214 8.30 8.71 9.41
C CYS A 214 8.55 7.68 10.51
N ILE A 215 7.91 7.83 11.67
CA ILE A 215 8.28 7.04 12.87
C ILE A 215 7.96 5.55 12.68
N ALA A 216 6.74 5.22 12.25
CA ALA A 216 6.35 3.82 12.09
C ALA A 216 7.10 3.14 10.94
N PRO A 217 7.17 3.70 9.71
CA PRO A 217 7.95 3.10 8.62
C PRO A 217 9.42 2.88 9.00
N LEU A 218 10.08 3.89 9.60
CA LEU A 218 11.49 3.78 9.98
C LEU A 218 11.71 2.64 10.98
N ALA A 219 10.94 2.64 12.07
CA ALA A 219 11.15 1.67 13.12
C ALA A 219 10.75 0.25 12.69
N GLU A 220 9.65 0.09 11.95
CA GLU A 220 9.19 -1.22 11.49
C GLU A 220 10.16 -1.83 10.48
N GLU A 221 10.76 -1.05 9.58
CA GLU A 221 11.76 -1.57 8.64
C GLU A 221 13.10 -1.85 9.33
N VAL A 222 13.52 -1.05 10.33
CA VAL A 222 14.72 -1.36 11.12
C VAL A 222 14.52 -2.68 11.90
N ILE A 223 13.43 -2.79 12.66
CA ILE A 223 13.16 -3.96 13.51
C ILE A 223 12.95 -5.22 12.67
N PHE A 224 12.01 -5.18 11.72
CA PHE A 224 11.60 -6.41 11.04
C PHE A 224 12.41 -6.75 9.80
N ARG A 225 13.15 -5.80 9.22
CA ARG A 225 13.95 -6.05 8.02
C ARG A 225 15.42 -6.00 8.37
N ALA A 226 15.94 -4.86 8.83
CA ALA A 226 17.37 -4.73 9.12
C ALA A 226 17.84 -5.70 10.21
N CYS A 227 17.09 -5.91 11.29
CA CYS A 227 17.51 -6.75 12.41
C CYS A 227 17.11 -8.24 12.30
N ILE A 228 16.22 -8.63 11.38
CA ILE A 228 15.74 -10.02 11.21
C ILE A 228 16.25 -10.66 9.91
N VAL A 229 16.26 -9.94 8.79
CA VAL A 229 16.61 -10.51 7.47
C VAL A 229 18.07 -10.99 7.41
N PRO A 230 19.09 -10.23 7.85
CA PRO A 230 20.48 -10.68 7.70
C PRO A 230 20.84 -11.91 8.55
N PRO A 231 20.37 -12.05 9.81
CA PRO A 231 20.51 -13.31 10.55
C PRO A 231 19.87 -14.50 9.83
N LEU A 232 18.69 -14.32 9.22
CA LEU A 232 18.03 -15.38 8.43
C LEU A 232 18.82 -15.75 7.18
N LEU A 233 19.39 -14.77 6.46
CA LEU A 233 20.27 -15.01 5.31
C LEU A 233 21.54 -15.77 5.70
N SER A 234 22.02 -15.56 6.93
CA SER A 234 23.24 -16.18 7.46
C SER A 234 22.95 -17.50 8.20
N SER A 235 21.70 -17.96 8.20
CA SER A 235 21.29 -19.18 8.90
C SER A 235 21.34 -20.41 8.00
N PHE A 236 21.71 -21.54 8.60
CA PHE A 236 21.80 -22.84 7.91
C PHE A 236 20.63 -23.74 8.30
N SER A 237 20.07 -24.43 7.30
CA SER A 237 19.13 -25.53 7.47
C SER A 237 19.81 -26.75 8.08
N GLY A 238 19.04 -27.72 8.59
CA GLY A 238 19.56 -28.98 9.16
C GLY A 238 20.43 -29.80 8.21
N ALA A 239 20.38 -29.53 6.90
CA ALA A 239 21.23 -30.13 5.88
C ALA A 239 22.57 -29.38 5.64
N GLY A 240 22.87 -28.32 6.41
CA GLY A 240 24.08 -27.50 6.24
C GLY A 240 24.01 -26.47 5.10
N GLU A 241 22.85 -26.33 4.44
CA GLU A 241 22.63 -25.36 3.36
C GLU A 241 22.11 -24.01 3.89
N LEU A 242 22.58 -22.90 3.29
CA LEU A 242 22.04 -21.56 3.57
C LEU A 242 20.60 -21.43 3.06
N LEU A 243 19.80 -20.62 3.73
CA LEU A 243 18.47 -20.28 3.23
C LEU A 243 18.58 -19.43 1.96
N SER A 244 17.82 -19.80 0.93
CA SER A 244 17.75 -19.00 -0.28
C SER A 244 17.13 -17.61 0.02
N PRO A 245 17.61 -16.53 -0.63
CA PRO A 245 17.03 -15.19 -0.49
C PRO A 245 15.51 -15.13 -0.63
N VAL A 246 14.94 -15.96 -1.52
CA VAL A 246 13.49 -16.04 -1.73
C VAL A 246 12.79 -16.60 -0.50
N ARG A 247 13.33 -17.67 0.11
CA ARG A 247 12.75 -18.23 1.35
C ARG A 247 12.81 -17.22 2.48
N VAL A 248 13.94 -16.52 2.66
CA VAL A 248 14.08 -15.49 3.68
C VAL A 248 13.07 -14.35 3.47
N ALA A 249 12.87 -13.91 2.23
CA ALA A 249 11.91 -12.86 1.91
C ALA A 249 10.47 -13.23 2.32
N TRP A 250 10.09 -14.51 2.32
CA TRP A 250 8.76 -14.94 2.78
C TRP A 250 8.69 -15.26 4.28
N ILE A 251 9.78 -15.76 4.87
CA ILE A 251 9.82 -16.12 6.30
C ILE A 251 9.85 -14.87 7.19
N ALA A 252 10.76 -13.92 6.92
CA ALA A 252 10.93 -12.72 7.73
C ALA A 252 9.61 -11.93 8.00
N PRO A 253 8.78 -11.61 7.00
CA PRO A 253 7.56 -10.83 7.22
C PRO A 253 6.46 -11.58 7.95
N SER A 254 6.52 -12.91 8.07
CA SER A 254 5.53 -13.65 8.86
C SER A 254 5.54 -13.25 10.33
N PHE A 255 6.71 -12.91 10.89
CA PHE A 255 6.86 -12.39 12.25
C PHE A 255 6.21 -11.01 12.43
N PHE A 256 6.29 -10.16 11.40
CA PHE A 256 5.58 -8.89 11.35
C PHE A 256 4.06 -9.09 11.25
N GLY A 257 3.60 -10.03 10.43
CA GLY A 257 2.19 -10.39 10.33
C GLY A 257 1.61 -10.90 11.65
N VAL A 258 2.34 -11.80 12.34
CA VAL A 258 1.92 -12.35 13.64
C VAL A 258 1.90 -11.27 14.73
N ALA A 259 2.82 -10.30 14.69
CA ALA A 259 2.82 -9.19 15.63
C ALA A 259 1.50 -8.40 15.64
N HIS A 260 0.74 -8.39 14.54
CA HIS A 260 -0.56 -7.71 14.45
C HIS A 260 -1.72 -8.48 15.10
N PHE A 261 -1.52 -9.74 15.50
CA PHE A 261 -2.54 -10.54 16.18
C PHE A 261 -3.02 -9.89 17.49
N HIS A 262 -2.20 -9.05 18.12
CA HIS A 262 -2.60 -8.27 19.30
C HIS A 262 -3.79 -7.33 19.04
N HIS A 263 -3.98 -6.86 17.80
CA HIS A 263 -5.15 -6.05 17.44
C HIS A 263 -6.44 -6.88 17.48
N PHE A 264 -6.40 -8.12 16.97
CA PHE A 264 -7.51 -9.04 17.05
C PHE A 264 -7.87 -9.35 18.50
N ILE A 265 -6.87 -9.67 19.34
CA ILE A 265 -7.09 -9.97 20.77
C ILE A 265 -7.79 -8.79 21.46
N ARG A 266 -7.33 -7.56 21.20
CA ARG A 266 -7.95 -6.36 21.78
C ARG A 266 -9.39 -6.17 21.30
N GLN A 267 -9.62 -6.20 19.99
CA GLN A 267 -10.96 -6.03 19.42
C GLN A 267 -11.94 -7.11 19.90
N TYR A 268 -11.45 -8.35 20.03
CA TYR A 268 -12.23 -9.46 20.56
C TYR A 268 -12.56 -9.26 22.05
N SER A 269 -11.61 -8.78 22.86
CA SER A 269 -11.84 -8.48 24.29
C SER A 269 -12.80 -7.31 24.55
N GLU A 270 -12.96 -6.42 23.56
CA GLU A 270 -13.87 -5.27 23.62
C GLU A 270 -15.30 -5.64 23.15
N LEU A 271 -15.55 -6.87 22.70
CA LEU A 271 -16.89 -7.31 22.27
C LEU A 271 -17.85 -7.46 23.46
N PRO A 272 -19.11 -7.00 23.33
CA PRO A 272 -20.17 -7.29 24.29
C PRO A 272 -20.41 -8.79 24.49
N PRO A 273 -20.81 -9.25 25.70
CA PRO A 273 -21.17 -10.65 25.94
C PRO A 273 -22.29 -11.19 25.04
N SER A 274 -23.10 -10.30 24.45
CA SER A 274 -24.21 -10.63 23.54
C SER A 274 -23.85 -10.59 22.06
N SER A 275 -22.57 -10.49 21.69
CA SER A 275 -22.14 -10.40 20.30
C SER A 275 -22.51 -11.64 19.47
N SER A 276 -22.94 -11.41 18.23
CA SER A 276 -23.34 -12.48 17.32
C SER A 276 -22.12 -13.19 16.74
N SER A 277 -22.27 -14.46 16.33
CA SER A 277 -21.25 -15.17 15.55
C SER A 277 -20.79 -14.36 14.33
N ARG A 278 -21.67 -13.53 13.73
CA ARG A 278 -21.32 -12.66 12.60
C ARG A 278 -20.27 -11.60 12.93
N ASP A 279 -20.25 -11.08 14.16
CA ASP A 279 -19.29 -10.06 14.58
C ASP A 279 -17.88 -10.67 14.72
N VAL A 280 -17.80 -11.89 15.27
CA VAL A 280 -16.55 -12.66 15.35
C VAL A 280 -16.02 -13.01 13.95
N HIS A 281 -16.90 -13.42 13.02
CA HIS A 281 -16.49 -13.68 11.63
C HIS A 281 -15.91 -12.43 10.95
N ARG A 282 -16.49 -11.25 11.19
CA ARG A 282 -15.97 -9.97 10.67
C ARG A 282 -14.57 -9.66 11.22
N LEU A 283 -14.35 -9.86 12.52
CA LEU A 283 -13.03 -9.68 13.14
C LEU A 283 -12.00 -10.68 12.58
N MET A 284 -12.39 -11.95 12.40
CA MET A 284 -11.51 -12.97 11.80
C MET A 284 -11.17 -12.64 10.35
N LEU A 285 -12.14 -12.19 9.55
CA LEU A 285 -11.89 -11.75 8.19
C LEU A 285 -10.94 -10.55 8.16
N GLY A 286 -11.15 -9.56 9.03
CA GLY A 286 -10.26 -8.41 9.20
C GLY A 286 -8.83 -8.83 9.55
N LEU A 287 -8.67 -9.78 10.47
CA LEU A 287 -7.37 -10.35 10.83
C LEU A 287 -6.70 -11.05 9.65
N ILE A 288 -7.42 -11.90 8.92
CA ILE A 288 -6.87 -12.65 7.78
C ILE A 288 -6.41 -11.67 6.70
N LEU A 289 -7.25 -10.69 6.38
CA LEU A 289 -6.89 -9.64 5.42
C LEU A 289 -5.67 -8.86 5.90
N GLN A 290 -5.66 -8.44 7.17
CA GLN A 290 -4.54 -7.74 7.79
C GLN A 290 -3.24 -8.52 7.73
N TRP A 291 -3.26 -9.77 8.17
CA TRP A 291 -2.11 -10.65 8.14
C TRP A 291 -1.64 -10.92 6.69
N SER A 292 -2.56 -11.13 5.75
CA SER A 292 -2.22 -11.43 4.36
C SER A 292 -1.54 -10.24 3.68
N TYR A 293 -2.14 -9.04 3.74
CA TYR A 293 -1.55 -7.87 3.06
C TYR A 293 -0.25 -7.42 3.72
N THR A 294 -0.14 -7.49 5.06
CA THR A 294 1.10 -7.13 5.77
C THR A 294 2.23 -8.09 5.46
N THR A 295 1.94 -9.39 5.37
CA THR A 295 2.92 -10.41 4.98
C THR A 295 3.37 -10.23 3.52
N LEU A 296 2.44 -9.96 2.59
CA LEU A 296 2.78 -9.70 1.19
C LEU A 296 3.65 -8.45 1.02
N PHE A 297 3.26 -7.34 1.65
CA PHE A 297 4.06 -6.11 1.64
C PHE A 297 5.44 -6.35 2.27
N GLY A 298 5.49 -7.04 3.41
CA GLY A 298 6.73 -7.37 4.07
C GLY A 298 7.65 -8.27 3.24
N ALA A 299 7.09 -9.18 2.43
CA ALA A 299 7.86 -10.02 1.52
C ALA A 299 8.47 -9.21 0.39
N TYR A 300 7.71 -8.27 -0.17
CA TYR A 300 8.21 -7.30 -1.11
C TYR A 300 9.34 -6.44 -0.51
N ALA A 301 9.12 -5.85 0.68
CA ALA A 301 10.11 -5.01 1.38
C ALA A 301 11.41 -5.78 1.67
N SER A 302 11.30 -7.02 2.16
CA SER A 302 12.44 -7.91 2.41
C SER A 302 13.19 -8.21 1.12
N HIS A 303 12.47 -8.50 0.04
CA HIS A 303 13.07 -8.73 -1.27
C HIS A 303 13.85 -7.52 -1.77
N VAL A 304 13.26 -6.31 -1.69
CA VAL A 304 13.94 -5.07 -2.05
C VAL A 304 15.20 -4.92 -1.22
N LEU A 305 15.13 -5.03 0.12
CA LEU A 305 16.29 -4.92 1.00
C LEU A 305 17.42 -5.90 0.61
N ILE A 306 17.09 -7.17 0.35
CA ILE A 306 18.10 -8.17 -0.02
C ILE A 306 18.76 -7.81 -1.36
N ARG A 307 17.98 -7.32 -2.31
CA ARG A 307 18.46 -7.01 -3.66
C ARG A 307 19.23 -5.71 -3.74
N THR A 308 18.94 -4.74 -2.87
CA THR A 308 19.52 -3.40 -2.91
C THR A 308 20.50 -3.11 -1.79
N GLY A 309 20.41 -3.80 -0.65
CA GLY A 309 21.18 -3.45 0.54
C GLY A 309 20.89 -2.03 1.07
N SER A 310 19.73 -1.45 0.73
CA SER A 310 19.35 -0.10 1.15
C SER A 310 18.12 -0.13 2.04
N LEU A 311 18.33 0.16 3.32
CA LEU A 311 17.27 0.36 4.30
C LEU A 311 16.49 1.65 4.02
N ALA A 312 17.19 2.71 3.61
CA ALA A 312 16.57 3.99 3.27
C ALA A 312 15.55 3.84 2.13
N GLY A 313 15.90 3.09 1.08
CA GLY A 313 14.99 2.80 -0.03
C GLY A 313 13.71 2.08 0.42
N VAL A 314 13.82 1.10 1.32
CA VAL A 314 12.66 0.36 1.83
C VAL A 314 11.80 1.21 2.76
N VAL A 315 12.41 2.04 3.63
CA VAL A 315 11.69 3.00 4.48
C VAL A 315 10.89 3.98 3.62
N LEU A 316 11.51 4.54 2.57
CA LEU A 316 10.83 5.46 1.65
C LEU A 316 9.65 4.81 0.94
N VAL A 317 9.80 3.57 0.50
CA VAL A 317 8.72 2.79 -0.09
C VAL A 317 7.58 2.59 0.90
N HIS A 318 7.89 2.21 2.14
CA HIS A 318 6.88 2.03 3.18
C HIS A 318 6.17 3.35 3.47
N SER A 319 6.90 4.46 3.66
CA SER A 319 6.32 5.80 3.81
C SER A 319 5.40 6.17 2.65
N LEU A 320 5.79 5.88 1.41
CA LEU A 320 4.97 6.12 0.22
C LEU A 320 3.69 5.26 0.26
N CYS A 321 3.80 3.98 0.60
CA CYS A 321 2.64 3.11 0.72
C CYS A 321 1.67 3.56 1.82
N ASN A 322 2.19 4.02 2.97
CA ASN A 322 1.38 4.58 4.04
C ASN A 322 0.72 5.90 3.65
N TYR A 323 1.42 6.75 2.90
CA TYR A 323 0.86 7.98 2.35
C TYR A 323 -0.29 7.70 1.38
N MET A 324 -0.11 6.71 0.50
CA MET A 324 -1.12 6.33 -0.49
C MET A 324 -2.31 5.58 0.13
N GLY A 325 -2.09 4.85 1.23
CA GLY A 325 -3.12 4.13 2.00
C GLY A 325 -3.60 2.82 1.35
N LEU A 326 -4.34 2.05 2.13
CA LEU A 326 -5.16 0.93 1.64
C LEU A 326 -6.56 1.45 1.27
N PRO A 327 -7.22 0.86 0.27
CA PRO A 327 -8.56 1.28 -0.16
C PRO A 327 -9.62 0.88 0.86
N ASP A 328 -10.73 1.62 0.87
CA ASP A 328 -11.93 1.23 1.59
C ASP A 328 -12.71 0.20 0.74
N VAL A 329 -12.54 -1.10 1.03
CA VAL A 329 -12.96 -2.21 0.14
C VAL A 329 -14.48 -2.40 0.10
N ILE A 330 -15.22 -1.95 1.13
CA ILE A 330 -16.61 -2.37 1.35
C ILE A 330 -17.63 -1.40 0.73
N HIS A 331 -17.29 -0.12 0.57
CA HIS A 331 -18.23 0.87 0.01
C HIS A 331 -18.14 1.02 -1.52
N GLY A 332 -17.01 0.67 -2.15
CA GLY A 332 -16.80 0.92 -3.58
C GLY A 332 -17.41 -0.10 -4.54
N LEU A 333 -17.37 -1.39 -4.21
CA LEU A 333 -17.89 -2.43 -5.10
C LEU A 333 -19.42 -2.39 -5.23
N GLU A 334 -20.11 -2.04 -4.15
CA GLU A 334 -21.57 -1.90 -4.14
C GLU A 334 -22.06 -0.67 -4.92
N ARG A 335 -21.19 0.34 -5.13
CA ARG A 335 -21.48 1.45 -6.06
C ARG A 335 -21.50 0.98 -7.50
N ILE A 336 -20.66 0.02 -7.86
CA ILE A 336 -20.58 -0.55 -9.21
C ILE A 336 -21.80 -1.45 -9.47
N THR A 337 -22.09 -2.40 -8.58
CA THR A 337 -23.25 -3.29 -8.69
C THR A 337 -23.69 -3.79 -7.31
N ARG A 338 -25.00 -4.00 -7.12
CA ARG A 338 -25.58 -4.62 -5.90
C ARG A 338 -25.12 -6.06 -5.68
N HIS A 339 -24.75 -6.76 -6.76
CA HIS A 339 -24.41 -8.18 -6.71
C HIS A 339 -22.97 -8.43 -7.19
N PRO A 340 -21.95 -7.84 -6.54
CA PRO A 340 -20.57 -7.89 -7.03
C PRO A 340 -20.03 -9.33 -7.09
N GLY A 341 -20.48 -10.21 -6.19
CA GLY A 341 -20.12 -11.63 -6.23
C GLY A 341 -20.68 -12.36 -7.46
N LEU A 342 -21.95 -12.13 -7.81
CA LEU A 342 -22.58 -12.75 -8.98
C LEU A 342 -21.92 -12.26 -10.28
N TRP A 343 -21.66 -10.95 -10.38
CA TRP A 343 -20.99 -10.37 -11.54
C TRP A 343 -19.52 -10.77 -11.65
N SER A 344 -18.80 -10.95 -10.54
CA SER A 344 -17.43 -11.49 -10.56
C SER A 344 -17.40 -12.92 -11.13
N PHE A 345 -18.31 -13.79 -10.69
CA PHE A 345 -18.43 -15.15 -11.21
C PHE A 345 -18.86 -15.16 -12.69
N GLY A 346 -19.78 -14.25 -13.07
CA GLY A 346 -20.22 -14.05 -14.45
C GLY A 346 -19.10 -13.60 -15.40
N LEU A 347 -18.26 -12.64 -14.98
CA LEU A 347 -17.14 -12.12 -15.77
C LEU A 347 -16.00 -13.14 -15.90
N ILE A 348 -15.73 -13.94 -14.86
CA ILE A 348 -14.79 -15.06 -14.94
C ILE A 348 -15.31 -16.12 -15.94
N GLY A 349 -16.60 -16.45 -15.89
CA GLY A 349 -17.23 -17.36 -16.85
C GLY A 349 -17.12 -16.85 -18.29
N LEU A 350 -17.42 -15.58 -18.53
CA LEU A 350 -17.26 -14.92 -19.83
C LEU A 350 -15.81 -14.94 -20.32
N GLY A 351 -14.85 -14.59 -19.45
CA GLY A 351 -13.42 -14.63 -19.79
C GLY A 351 -12.96 -16.02 -20.23
N ASN A 352 -13.39 -17.08 -19.52
CA ASN A 352 -13.10 -18.45 -19.91
C ASN A 352 -13.84 -18.86 -21.20
N ALA A 353 -15.08 -18.41 -21.40
CA ALA A 353 -15.83 -18.68 -22.62
C ALA A 353 -15.13 -18.11 -23.88
N LEU A 354 -14.44 -16.97 -23.76
CA LEU A 354 -13.68 -16.37 -24.87
C LEU A 354 -12.40 -17.13 -25.23
N LEU A 355 -11.89 -17.98 -24.33
CA LEU A 355 -10.66 -18.73 -24.53
C LEU A 355 -10.89 -20.14 -25.11
N VAL A 356 -12.14 -20.60 -25.16
CA VAL A 356 -12.48 -21.98 -25.54
C VAL A 356 -12.98 -22.06 -26.98
N PRO A 357 -12.46 -22.98 -27.81
CA PRO A 357 -12.79 -23.02 -29.23
C PRO A 357 -14.20 -23.54 -29.53
N SER A 358 -14.78 -24.40 -28.68
CA SER A 358 -16.07 -25.04 -28.99
C SER A 358 -17.28 -24.22 -28.53
N LEU A 359 -18.24 -24.01 -29.45
CA LEU A 359 -19.45 -23.21 -29.19
C LEU A 359 -20.28 -23.72 -28.00
N PRO A 360 -20.53 -25.03 -27.82
CA PRO A 360 -21.29 -25.53 -26.67
C PRO A 360 -20.62 -25.19 -25.33
N GLN A 361 -19.28 -25.24 -25.26
CA GLN A 361 -18.55 -24.89 -24.04
C GLN A 361 -18.56 -23.37 -23.81
N ARG A 362 -18.52 -22.53 -24.86
CA ARG A 362 -18.68 -21.07 -24.69
C ARG A 362 -20.04 -20.71 -24.11
N VAL A 363 -21.10 -21.37 -24.60
CA VAL A 363 -22.47 -21.16 -24.09
C VAL A 363 -22.59 -21.62 -22.64
N TRP A 364 -22.04 -22.79 -22.30
CA TRP A 364 -22.04 -23.27 -20.92
C TRP A 364 -21.28 -22.34 -19.97
N LEU A 365 -20.08 -21.88 -20.37
CA LEU A 365 -19.24 -21.00 -19.57
C LEU A 365 -19.77 -19.57 -19.49
N SER A 366 -20.65 -19.14 -20.40
CA SER A 366 -21.32 -17.83 -20.34
C SER A 366 -22.60 -17.84 -19.47
N MET A 367 -23.14 -19.01 -19.11
CA MET A 367 -24.32 -19.13 -18.23
C MET A 367 -24.20 -18.36 -16.89
N PRO A 368 -23.04 -18.37 -16.18
CA PRO A 368 -22.84 -17.53 -15.00
C PRO A 368 -23.12 -16.03 -15.21
N LEU A 369 -22.85 -15.50 -16.41
CA LEU A 369 -23.15 -14.11 -16.75
C LEU A 369 -24.66 -13.88 -16.86
N MET A 370 -25.38 -14.84 -17.44
CA MET A 370 -26.85 -14.82 -17.48
C MET A 370 -27.45 -14.92 -16.08
N VAL A 371 -26.88 -15.73 -15.20
CA VAL A 371 -27.27 -15.83 -13.78
C VAL A 371 -27.02 -14.51 -13.04
N ALA A 372 -25.93 -13.80 -13.32
CA ALA A 372 -25.69 -12.48 -12.74
C ALA A 372 -26.77 -11.47 -13.15
N LEU A 373 -27.15 -11.46 -14.44
CA LEU A 373 -28.16 -10.55 -14.95
C LEU A 373 -29.59 -10.92 -14.48
N VAL A 374 -30.02 -12.16 -14.74
CA VAL A 374 -31.40 -12.61 -14.48
C VAL A 374 -31.58 -12.97 -13.01
N GLY A 375 -30.63 -13.70 -12.42
CA GLY A 375 -30.63 -14.09 -11.01
C GLY A 375 -30.51 -12.89 -10.07
N GLY A 376 -29.65 -11.92 -10.39
CA GLY A 376 -29.58 -10.64 -9.65
C GLY A 376 -30.90 -9.88 -9.69
N SER A 377 -31.52 -9.76 -10.87
CA SER A 377 -32.81 -9.06 -11.03
C SER A 377 -33.97 -9.79 -10.34
N HIS A 378 -33.94 -11.12 -10.34
CA HIS A 378 -34.90 -11.94 -9.62
C HIS A 378 -34.74 -11.82 -8.10
N THR A 379 -33.51 -11.80 -7.60
CA THR A 379 -33.21 -11.56 -6.17
C THR A 379 -33.71 -10.19 -5.73
N ASP A 380 -33.46 -9.13 -6.51
CA ASP A 380 -33.99 -7.79 -6.24
C ASP A 380 -35.52 -7.77 -6.21
N SER A 381 -36.18 -8.44 -7.18
CA SER A 381 -37.64 -8.57 -7.22
C SER A 381 -38.20 -9.30 -5.99
N ARG A 382 -37.53 -10.36 -5.53
CA ARG A 382 -37.91 -11.08 -4.31
C ARG A 382 -37.78 -10.20 -3.07
N PHE A 383 -36.69 -9.43 -2.95
CA PHE A 383 -36.48 -8.55 -1.80
C PHE A 383 -37.45 -7.37 -1.77
N ARG A 384 -37.84 -6.81 -2.94
CA ARG A 384 -38.93 -5.81 -3.02
C ARG A 384 -40.28 -6.35 -2.56
N ARG A 385 -40.50 -7.66 -2.72
CA ARG A 385 -41.73 -8.37 -2.28
C ARG A 385 -41.63 -8.90 -0.85
N GLY A 386 -40.56 -8.58 -0.12
CA GLY A 386 -40.36 -9.03 1.27
C GLY A 386 -40.06 -10.53 1.42
N MET A 387 -39.62 -11.20 0.34
CA MET A 387 -39.38 -12.65 0.35
C MET A 387 -37.87 -12.97 0.35
N GLY A 388 -37.35 -13.47 1.47
CA GLY A 388 -35.97 -13.99 1.57
C GLY A 388 -34.88 -12.94 1.83
N GLY A 389 -35.25 -11.69 2.14
CA GLY A 389 -34.35 -10.58 2.46
C GLY A 389 -35.10 -9.24 2.46
N THR A 390 -34.40 -8.15 2.79
CA THR A 390 -34.92 -6.78 2.71
C THR A 390 -34.01 -5.94 1.84
N LEU A 391 -34.61 -5.14 0.94
CA LEU A 391 -33.93 -4.16 0.12
C LEU A 391 -34.51 -2.80 0.52
N SER A 392 -33.73 -1.96 1.22
CA SER A 392 -34.23 -0.65 1.63
C SER A 392 -34.46 0.23 0.40
N ASN A 393 -35.51 1.05 0.43
CA ASN A 393 -35.85 1.93 -0.70
C ASN A 393 -34.69 2.86 -1.06
N GLU A 394 -33.99 3.40 -0.05
CA GLU A 394 -32.81 4.25 -0.25
C GLU A 394 -31.68 3.51 -0.99
N TYR A 395 -31.42 2.24 -0.65
CA TYR A 395 -30.37 1.45 -1.28
C TYR A 395 -30.76 1.04 -2.71
N ASP A 396 -32.02 0.65 -2.95
CA ASP A 396 -32.50 0.28 -4.30
C ASP A 396 -32.45 1.47 -5.27
N GLU A 397 -32.78 2.67 -4.80
CA GLU A 397 -32.76 3.90 -5.58
C GLU A 397 -31.34 4.28 -6.00
N LYS A 398 -30.35 4.11 -5.11
CA LYS A 398 -28.95 4.53 -5.32
C LYS A 398 -28.06 3.48 -6.00
N THR A 399 -28.47 2.23 -6.10
CA THR A 399 -27.62 1.14 -6.65
C THR A 399 -28.24 0.50 -7.88
N SER A 400 -27.53 -0.39 -8.59
CA SER A 400 -28.06 -1.14 -9.75
C SER A 400 -27.57 -2.58 -9.77
N ASN A 401 -28.38 -3.50 -10.28
CA ASN A 401 -27.90 -4.86 -10.59
C ASN A 401 -26.85 -4.83 -11.71
N VAL A 402 -27.13 -4.12 -12.80
CA VAL A 402 -26.17 -3.99 -13.92
C VAL A 402 -24.98 -3.12 -13.48
N PRO A 403 -23.73 -3.57 -13.68
CA PRO A 403 -22.53 -2.82 -13.35
C PRO A 403 -22.53 -1.42 -13.96
N PHE A 404 -22.13 -0.43 -13.18
CA PHE A 404 -22.00 1.00 -13.55
C PHE A 404 -23.31 1.70 -13.94
N LEU A 405 -24.44 1.01 -14.04
CA LEU A 405 -25.69 1.61 -14.51
C LEU A 405 -26.19 2.72 -13.56
N ALA A 406 -26.16 2.49 -12.24
CA ALA A 406 -26.55 3.51 -11.25
C ALA A 406 -25.61 4.72 -11.26
N MET A 407 -24.32 4.50 -11.52
CA MET A 407 -23.34 5.58 -11.64
C MET A 407 -23.60 6.42 -12.89
N LEU A 408 -23.73 5.78 -14.05
CA LEU A 408 -23.91 6.45 -15.34
C LEU A 408 -25.27 7.15 -15.46
N SER A 409 -26.30 6.65 -14.76
CA SER A 409 -27.61 7.28 -14.69
C SER A 409 -27.71 8.43 -13.69
N GLY A 410 -26.64 8.73 -12.94
CA GLY A 410 -26.63 9.82 -11.96
C GLY A 410 -27.40 9.53 -10.66
N LYS A 411 -27.81 8.27 -10.43
CA LYS A 411 -28.55 7.86 -9.23
C LYS A 411 -27.73 8.02 -7.94
N GLN A 412 -26.41 8.06 -8.05
CA GLN A 412 -25.46 8.22 -6.95
C GLN A 412 -24.99 9.67 -6.78
N GLY A 413 -25.59 10.63 -7.49
CA GLY A 413 -25.15 12.01 -7.56
C GLY A 413 -24.41 12.32 -8.86
N ASN A 414 -23.54 13.34 -8.82
CA ASN A 414 -22.76 13.71 -9.99
C ASN A 414 -21.82 12.57 -10.39
N VAL A 415 -21.96 12.08 -11.63
CA VAL A 415 -21.16 10.98 -12.18
C VAL A 415 -19.66 11.22 -12.01
N VAL A 416 -19.22 12.48 -12.09
CA VAL A 416 -17.81 12.86 -11.93
C VAL A 416 -17.33 12.63 -10.49
N ASP A 417 -18.12 13.04 -9.50
CA ASP A 417 -17.78 12.91 -8.09
C ASP A 417 -17.83 11.44 -7.65
N VAL A 418 -18.81 10.69 -8.16
CA VAL A 418 -18.95 9.24 -7.91
C VAL A 418 -17.81 8.44 -8.54
N CYS A 419 -17.41 8.76 -9.78
CA CYS A 419 -16.23 8.17 -10.41
C CYS A 419 -14.94 8.55 -9.68
N ARG A 420 -14.83 9.79 -9.17
CA ARG A 420 -13.69 10.25 -8.37
C ARG A 420 -13.55 9.46 -7.07
N GLU A 421 -14.66 9.26 -6.36
CA GLU A 421 -14.70 8.45 -5.14
C GLU A 421 -14.40 6.98 -5.44
N LEU A 422 -14.96 6.41 -6.52
CA LEU A 422 -14.66 5.03 -6.92
C LEU A 422 -13.19 4.86 -7.33
N CYS A 423 -12.59 5.83 -8.02
CA CYS A 423 -11.17 5.83 -8.36
C CYS A 423 -10.28 5.96 -7.11
N TRP A 424 -10.73 6.68 -6.09
CA TRP A 424 -10.06 6.75 -4.79
C TRP A 424 -10.11 5.40 -4.06
N GLU A 425 -11.25 4.73 -4.10
CA GLU A 425 -11.48 3.40 -3.52
C GLU A 425 -10.83 2.26 -4.34
N GLY A 426 -10.61 2.42 -5.65
CA GLY A 426 -10.00 1.42 -6.53
C GLY A 426 -8.47 1.25 -6.38
N LYS A 427 -7.82 2.11 -5.58
CA LYS A 427 -6.36 2.16 -5.45
C LYS A 427 -5.73 0.85 -4.98
N GLY A 428 -6.36 0.10 -4.08
CA GLY A 428 -5.72 -1.12 -3.57
C GLY A 428 -5.98 -2.39 -4.34
N LEU A 429 -7.04 -2.49 -5.16
CA LEU A 429 -7.12 -3.60 -6.11
C LEU A 429 -5.97 -3.50 -7.11
N ASN A 430 -5.70 -2.27 -7.58
CA ASN A 430 -4.54 -1.97 -8.40
C ASN A 430 -3.23 -2.20 -7.65
N ALA A 431 -3.11 -1.82 -6.36
CA ALA A 431 -1.92 -2.08 -5.57
C ALA A 431 -1.67 -3.58 -5.33
N VAL A 432 -2.70 -4.39 -5.05
CA VAL A 432 -2.57 -5.84 -4.84
C VAL A 432 -2.18 -6.55 -6.14
N LEU A 433 -2.85 -6.24 -7.25
CA LEU A 433 -2.51 -6.79 -8.57
C LEU A 433 -1.10 -6.37 -8.99
N ALA A 434 -0.73 -5.11 -8.76
CA ALA A 434 0.58 -4.60 -9.12
C ALA A 434 1.69 -5.11 -8.19
N LEU A 435 1.43 -5.35 -6.89
CA LEU A 435 2.37 -6.03 -5.97
C LEU A 435 2.61 -7.47 -6.43
N GLY A 436 1.57 -8.16 -6.88
CA GLY A 436 1.69 -9.49 -7.49
C GLY A 436 2.53 -9.48 -8.76
N VAL A 437 2.25 -8.55 -9.69
CA VAL A 437 2.98 -8.42 -10.96
C VAL A 437 4.43 -7.96 -10.75
N ALA A 438 4.67 -6.99 -9.87
CA ALA A 438 6.01 -6.52 -9.51
C ALA A 438 6.80 -7.64 -8.82
N GLY A 439 6.19 -8.40 -7.91
CA GLY A 439 6.79 -9.57 -7.30
C GLY A 439 7.24 -10.62 -8.34
N VAL A 440 6.39 -10.91 -9.32
CA VAL A 440 6.71 -11.84 -10.43
C VAL A 440 7.79 -11.28 -11.36
N TRP A 441 7.78 -9.97 -11.64
CA TRP A 441 8.73 -9.35 -12.55
C TRP A 441 10.13 -9.21 -11.94
N VAL A 442 10.22 -8.83 -10.66
CA VAL A 442 11.50 -8.74 -9.94
C VAL A 442 12.10 -10.13 -9.70
N ALA A 443 11.27 -11.15 -9.46
CA ALA A 443 11.72 -12.54 -9.42
C ALA A 443 12.39 -12.99 -10.74
N ARG A 444 12.09 -12.33 -11.87
CA ARG A 444 12.59 -12.66 -13.22
C ARG A 444 13.83 -11.88 -13.67
N ARG A 445 14.19 -10.73 -13.08
CA ARG A 445 15.31 -9.89 -13.55
C ARG A 445 16.27 -9.51 -12.42
N GLY A 446 17.21 -10.42 -12.12
CA GLY A 446 18.23 -10.22 -11.09
C GLY A 446 19.68 -10.10 -11.60
N ARG A 447 19.98 -9.25 -12.59
CA ARG A 447 21.37 -9.01 -13.05
C ARG A 447 21.80 -7.56 -12.82
N GLY A 448 22.88 -7.34 -12.04
CA GLY A 448 23.60 -6.06 -11.95
C GLY A 448 23.34 -5.13 -10.76
N VAL A 449 22.80 -5.61 -9.63
CA VAL A 449 22.54 -4.77 -8.42
C VAL A 449 23.44 -5.20 -7.27
N VAL A 450 23.98 -4.22 -6.52
CA VAL A 450 24.73 -4.46 -5.28
C VAL A 450 23.80 -5.17 -4.29
N LYS A 451 24.09 -6.45 -4.05
CA LYS A 451 23.32 -7.27 -3.13
C LYS A 451 23.72 -6.91 -1.70
N MET A 452 22.79 -7.07 -0.76
CA MET A 452 23.18 -7.16 0.65
C MET A 452 24.32 -8.19 0.76
N PRO A 453 25.41 -7.90 1.49
CA PRO A 453 26.50 -8.84 1.63
C PRO A 453 25.97 -10.11 2.30
N VAL A 454 25.74 -11.14 1.49
CA VAL A 454 25.58 -12.51 1.94
C VAL A 454 26.98 -13.10 1.87
N ARG A 455 27.38 -13.77 2.95
CA ARG A 455 28.71 -14.33 3.14
C ARG A 455 29.29 -14.97 1.89
#